data_AF-A0A2K9IX78-F1
#
_entry.id   AF-A0A2K9IX78-F1
#
_cell.length_a   1.000
_cell.length_b   1.000
_cell.length_c   1.000
_cell.angle_alpha   90.00
_cell.angle_beta   90.00
_cell.angle_gamma   90.00
#
_symmetry.space_group_name_H-M   'P 1'
#
loop_
_entity.id
_entity.type
_entity.pdbx_description
1 polymer ?
#
loop_
_entity_poly.entity_id
_entity_poly.type
_entity_poly.pdbx_seq_one_letter_code
_entity_poly.pdbx_strand_id
1 'polypeptide(L)'
;MQESFYQELTVQMNGIQKEWQESGRLQRGNLFVVGCSTSEVAGKSIGTAGTKEVAIIIYQALKELADKTGIRLCFQCCEHLNRALVMERSTMIDFQLEEVSVIPVRKAGGAMAAYAFEQLEDPVVVENVAAHAGIDFGETMIGMHLKPVAVPFRFQQRFLGEARVNAAYTRAKRIGGARAVYPDDNHDSMNRDC
;
A
#
# COMPACT_ATOMS: atom_id res chain seq x y z
N MET A 1 21.53 -19.36 5.59
CA MET A 1 21.57 -17.96 5.10
C MET A 1 20.23 -17.50 4.56
N GLN A 2 19.61 -18.20 3.60
CA GLN A 2 18.28 -17.83 3.06
C GLN A 2 17.16 -17.85 4.11
N GLU A 3 17.10 -18.87 4.96
CA GLU A 3 16.09 -18.93 6.04
C GLU A 3 16.20 -17.76 7.02
N SER A 4 17.42 -17.34 7.35
CA SER A 4 17.67 -16.18 8.22
C SER A 4 17.16 -14.88 7.60
N PHE A 5 17.26 -14.72 6.28
CA PHE A 5 16.75 -13.54 5.58
C PHE A 5 15.22 -13.47 5.64
N TYR A 6 14.53 -14.58 5.33
CA TYR A 6 13.07 -14.59 5.34
C TYR A 6 12.48 -14.40 6.74
N GLN A 7 13.17 -14.91 7.77
CA GLN A 7 12.83 -14.65 9.17
C GLN A 7 12.97 -13.16 9.50
N GLU A 8 14.08 -12.53 9.12
CA GLU A 8 14.29 -11.09 9.31
C GLU A 8 13.23 -10.27 8.56
N LEU A 9 12.94 -10.62 7.31
CA LEU A 9 11.91 -9.97 6.49
C LEU A 9 10.53 -10.05 7.14
N THR A 10 10.20 -11.19 7.75
CA THR A 10 8.95 -11.39 8.48
C THR A 10 8.89 -10.48 9.72
N VAL A 11 9.97 -10.39 10.49
CA VAL A 11 10.05 -9.48 11.65
C VAL A 11 9.89 -8.02 11.21
N GLN A 12 10.55 -7.63 10.12
CA GLN A 12 10.46 -6.30 9.53
C GLN A 12 9.03 -5.97 9.08
N MET A 13 8.35 -6.91 8.42
CA MET A 13 6.94 -6.74 8.03
C MET A 13 6.02 -6.63 9.24
N ASN A 14 6.25 -7.39 10.30
CA ASN A 14 5.48 -7.29 11.54
C ASN A 14 5.61 -5.91 12.19
N GLY A 15 6.81 -5.32 12.17
CA GLY A 15 7.03 -3.94 12.62
C GLY A 15 6.19 -2.93 11.84
N ILE A 16 6.26 -3.00 10.50
CA ILE A 16 5.47 -2.15 9.61
C ILE A 16 3.96 -2.32 9.84
N GLN A 17 3.50 -3.57 10.00
CA GLN A 17 2.10 -3.91 10.26
C GLN A 17 1.61 -3.30 11.57
N LYS A 18 2.44 -3.36 12.61
CA LYS A 18 2.14 -2.82 13.94
C LYS A 18 2.04 -1.29 13.91
N GLU A 19 3.01 -0.61 13.29
CA GLU A 19 2.99 0.85 13.17
C GLU A 19 1.74 1.35 12.42
N TRP A 20 1.31 0.63 11.37
CA TRP A 20 0.06 0.94 10.69
C TRP A 20 -1.17 0.83 11.59
N GLN A 21 -1.27 -0.27 12.36
CA GLN A 21 -2.39 -0.49 13.29
C GLN A 21 -2.43 0.60 14.38
N GLU A 22 -1.28 0.90 14.97
CA GLU A 22 -1.17 1.90 16.04
C GLU A 22 -1.39 3.34 15.55
N SER A 23 -1.21 3.60 14.24
CA SER A 23 -1.37 4.95 13.68
C SER A 23 -2.79 5.51 13.73
N GLY A 24 -3.82 4.66 13.81
CA GLY A 24 -5.23 5.06 13.70
C GLY A 24 -5.60 5.68 12.34
N ARG A 25 -4.75 5.57 11.30
CA ARG A 25 -4.97 6.16 9.97
C ARG A 25 -5.74 5.25 9.00
N LEU A 26 -5.96 4.00 9.39
CA LEU A 26 -6.68 3.01 8.59
C LEU A 26 -8.10 2.84 9.13
N GLN A 27 -9.08 2.78 8.23
CA GLN A 27 -10.49 2.61 8.56
C GLN A 27 -11.07 1.48 7.71
N ARG A 28 -12.05 0.77 8.29
CA ARG A 28 -12.77 -0.29 7.57
C ARG A 28 -13.34 0.24 6.26
N GLY A 29 -13.15 -0.51 5.18
CA GLY A 29 -13.60 -0.18 3.83
C GLY A 29 -12.64 0.71 3.06
N ASN A 30 -11.62 1.31 3.68
CA ASN A 30 -10.63 2.10 2.96
C ASN A 30 -9.87 1.23 1.94
N LEU A 31 -9.80 1.71 0.71
CA LEU A 31 -8.89 1.19 -0.30
C LEU A 31 -7.43 1.54 0.06
N PHE A 32 -6.55 0.54 0.03
CA PHE A 32 -5.15 0.62 0.39
C PHE A 32 -4.29 0.06 -0.75
N VAL A 33 -3.48 0.93 -1.37
CA VAL A 33 -2.64 0.57 -2.52
C VAL A 33 -1.27 0.05 -2.10
N VAL A 34 -0.82 -1.02 -2.76
CA VAL A 34 0.47 -1.68 -2.52
C VAL A 34 1.30 -1.61 -3.80
N GLY A 35 2.39 -0.86 -3.75
CA GLY A 35 3.47 -0.91 -4.74
C GLY A 35 4.60 -1.78 -4.22
N CYS A 36 5.18 -2.65 -5.05
CA CYS A 36 6.24 -3.53 -4.59
C CYS A 36 7.16 -3.99 -5.73
N SER A 37 8.46 -3.72 -5.57
CA SER A 37 9.53 -4.37 -6.33
C SER A 37 10.16 -5.46 -5.48
N THR A 38 9.71 -6.70 -5.69
CA THR A 38 10.22 -7.87 -4.95
C THR A 38 11.70 -8.15 -5.22
N SER A 39 12.24 -7.72 -6.37
CA SER A 39 13.67 -7.81 -6.67
C SER A 39 14.50 -6.81 -5.86
N GLU A 40 13.98 -5.60 -5.65
CA GLU A 40 14.64 -4.63 -4.77
C GLU A 40 14.60 -5.07 -3.32
N VAL A 41 13.48 -5.67 -2.87
CA VAL A 41 13.38 -6.21 -1.50
C VAL A 41 14.36 -7.38 -1.29
N ALA A 42 14.44 -8.30 -2.26
CA ALA A 42 15.34 -9.45 -2.19
C ALA A 42 16.82 -9.07 -2.31
N GLY A 43 17.14 -7.96 -2.98
CA GLY A 43 18.50 -7.55 -3.26
C GLY A 43 19.25 -8.51 -4.22
N LYS A 44 20.54 -8.25 -4.43
CA LYS A 44 21.38 -9.03 -5.36
C LYS A 44 21.73 -10.43 -4.85
N SER A 45 21.63 -10.67 -3.55
CA SER A 45 22.19 -11.85 -2.88
C SER A 45 21.32 -13.11 -2.97
N ILE A 46 20.04 -12.98 -3.34
CA ILE A 46 19.06 -14.09 -3.29
C ILE A 46 18.63 -14.57 -4.68
N GLY A 47 18.92 -13.78 -5.72
CA GLY A 47 18.61 -14.10 -7.11
C GLY A 47 17.11 -14.04 -7.42
N THR A 48 16.74 -14.33 -8.66
CA THR A 48 15.35 -14.21 -9.16
C THR A 48 14.38 -15.22 -8.54
N ALA A 49 14.88 -16.36 -8.05
CA ALA A 49 14.05 -17.37 -7.40
C ALA A 49 13.39 -16.81 -6.13
N GLY A 50 14.14 -16.07 -5.31
CA GLY A 50 13.68 -15.54 -4.02
C GLY A 50 12.58 -14.47 -4.08
N THR A 51 12.25 -13.98 -5.28
CA THR A 51 11.22 -12.95 -5.46
C THR A 51 9.81 -13.44 -5.14
N LYS A 52 9.56 -14.76 -5.28
CA LYS A 52 8.27 -15.37 -4.95
C LYS A 52 8.07 -15.44 -3.44
N GLU A 53 9.07 -15.91 -2.71
CA GLU A 53 9.02 -16.02 -1.24
C GLU A 53 8.87 -14.64 -0.59
N VAL A 54 9.53 -13.62 -1.15
CA VAL A 54 9.33 -12.22 -0.75
C VAL A 54 7.87 -11.77 -0.96
N ALA A 55 7.29 -12.07 -2.13
CA ALA A 55 5.89 -11.74 -2.41
C ALA A 55 4.93 -12.42 -1.42
N ILE A 56 5.19 -13.69 -1.07
CA ILE A 56 4.40 -14.46 -0.10
C ILE A 56 4.41 -13.78 1.27
N ILE A 57 5.60 -13.44 1.79
CA ILE A 57 5.75 -12.83 3.12
C ILE A 57 5.04 -11.47 3.17
N ILE A 58 5.24 -10.63 2.16
CA ILE A 58 4.60 -9.32 2.08
C ILE A 58 3.08 -9.46 1.99
N TYR A 59 2.59 -10.34 1.11
CA TYR A 59 1.16 -10.57 0.94
C TYR A 59 0.49 -11.03 2.23
N GLN A 60 1.07 -12.03 2.92
CA GLN A 60 0.51 -12.57 4.15
C GLN A 60 0.40 -11.51 5.24
N ALA A 61 1.47 -10.74 5.46
CA ALA A 61 1.48 -9.68 6.46
C ALA A 61 0.46 -8.57 6.15
N LEU A 62 0.30 -8.20 4.88
CA LEU A 62 -0.69 -7.22 4.45
C LEU A 62 -2.12 -7.76 4.49
N LYS A 63 -2.33 -9.04 4.17
CA LYS A 63 -3.64 -9.69 4.28
C LYS A 63 -4.10 -9.72 5.74
N GLU A 64 -3.20 -10.06 6.67
CA GLU A 64 -3.50 -9.98 8.10
C GLU A 64 -3.80 -8.54 8.56
N LEU A 65 -3.09 -7.53 8.02
CA LEU A 65 -3.41 -6.13 8.29
C LEU A 65 -4.84 -5.79 7.81
N ALA A 66 -5.19 -6.26 6.61
CA ALA A 66 -6.51 -6.09 6.04
C ALA A 66 -7.59 -6.77 6.89
N ASP A 67 -7.33 -7.97 7.39
CA ASP A 67 -8.27 -8.71 8.24
C ASP A 67 -8.50 -8.01 9.59
N LYS A 68 -7.45 -7.44 10.19
CA LYS A 68 -7.53 -6.72 11.47
C LYS A 68 -8.20 -5.35 11.35
N THR A 69 -7.97 -4.64 10.25
CA THR A 69 -8.41 -3.23 10.10
C THR A 69 -9.64 -3.07 9.22
N GLY A 70 -9.97 -4.09 8.42
CA GLY A 70 -11.05 -4.08 7.44
C GLY A 70 -10.76 -3.24 6.19
N ILE A 71 -9.50 -2.86 5.92
CA ILE A 71 -9.13 -2.20 4.65
C ILE A 71 -9.25 -3.17 3.47
N ARG A 72 -9.34 -2.63 2.26
CA ARG A 72 -9.35 -3.40 1.01
C ARG A 72 -8.04 -3.17 0.28
N LEU A 73 -7.31 -4.26 0.00
CA LEU A 73 -6.01 -4.17 -0.65
C LEU A 73 -6.18 -4.09 -2.17
N CYS A 74 -5.33 -3.29 -2.81
CA CYS A 74 -5.09 -3.35 -4.25
C CYS A 74 -3.60 -3.33 -4.55
N PHE A 75 -3.16 -4.17 -5.50
CA PHE A 75 -1.76 -4.42 -5.78
C PHE A 75 -1.40 -3.87 -7.16
N GLN A 76 -0.49 -2.90 -7.19
CA GLN A 76 -0.04 -2.25 -8.41
C GLN A 76 0.83 -3.21 -9.23
N CYS A 77 0.49 -3.38 -10.51
CA CYS A 77 1.37 -4.01 -11.48
C CYS A 77 2.59 -3.12 -11.80
N CYS A 78 3.63 -3.70 -12.40
CA CYS A 78 4.70 -2.90 -12.99
C CYS A 78 4.24 -2.09 -14.22
N GLU A 79 5.13 -1.24 -14.72
CA GLU A 79 4.90 -0.37 -15.87
C GLU A 79 4.56 -1.11 -17.17
N HIS A 80 4.92 -2.39 -17.31
CA HIS A 80 4.55 -3.20 -18.48
C HIS A 80 3.05 -3.44 -18.61
N LEU A 81 2.31 -3.36 -17.49
CA LEU A 81 0.84 -3.37 -17.47
C LEU A 81 0.28 -2.00 -17.05
N ASN A 82 0.99 -0.92 -17.40
CA ASN A 82 0.57 0.46 -17.17
C ASN A 82 0.21 0.79 -15.72
N ARG A 83 0.77 0.05 -14.74
CA ARG A 83 0.46 0.20 -13.31
C ARG A 83 -1.01 -0.08 -12.97
N ALA A 84 -1.69 -0.87 -13.80
CA ALA A 84 -3.01 -1.41 -13.49
C ALA A 84 -2.99 -2.19 -12.17
N LEU A 85 -4.14 -2.30 -11.49
CA LEU A 85 -4.18 -2.80 -10.12
C LEU A 85 -5.02 -4.06 -9.99
N VAL A 86 -4.46 -5.05 -9.30
CA VAL A 86 -5.12 -6.29 -8.93
C VAL A 86 -5.90 -6.11 -7.63
N MET A 87 -7.17 -6.54 -7.59
CA MET A 87 -8.03 -6.49 -6.39
C MET A 87 -9.17 -7.51 -6.47
N GLU A 88 -9.96 -7.62 -5.40
CA GLU A 88 -11.23 -8.37 -5.43
C GLU A 88 -12.27 -7.68 -6.31
N ARG A 89 -13.04 -8.44 -7.10
CA ARG A 89 -14.14 -7.93 -7.94
C ARG A 89 -15.16 -7.11 -7.14
N SER A 90 -15.46 -7.54 -5.92
CA SER A 90 -16.33 -6.80 -5.00
C SER A 90 -15.81 -5.39 -4.68
N THR A 91 -14.49 -5.21 -4.61
CA THR A 91 -13.87 -3.90 -4.40
C THR A 91 -13.99 -3.04 -5.66
N MET A 92 -13.78 -3.61 -6.84
CA MET A 92 -13.97 -2.90 -8.11
C MET A 92 -15.40 -2.38 -8.25
N ILE A 93 -16.41 -3.20 -7.94
CA ILE A 93 -17.83 -2.83 -8.02
C ILE A 93 -18.15 -1.71 -7.01
N ASP A 94 -17.77 -1.87 -5.75
CA ASP A 94 -18.06 -0.89 -4.69
C ASP A 94 -17.44 0.49 -4.96
N PHE A 95 -16.28 0.52 -5.62
CA PHE A 95 -15.57 1.74 -5.98
C PHE A 95 -15.87 2.23 -7.41
N GLN A 96 -16.72 1.52 -8.17
CA GLN A 96 -17.09 1.83 -9.57
C GLN A 96 -15.86 2.03 -10.47
N LEU A 97 -14.93 1.08 -10.41
CA LEU A 97 -13.67 1.11 -11.14
C LEU A 97 -13.79 0.41 -12.50
N GLU A 98 -13.01 0.87 -13.48
CA GLU A 98 -12.99 0.31 -14.83
C GLU A 98 -12.11 -0.95 -14.89
N GLU A 99 -12.71 -2.09 -15.27
CA GLU A 99 -12.00 -3.36 -15.45
C GLU A 99 -11.14 -3.32 -16.73
N VAL A 100 -9.95 -3.91 -16.66
CA VAL A 100 -9.07 -4.12 -17.82
C VAL A 100 -8.72 -5.59 -17.96
N SER A 101 -8.69 -6.09 -19.18
CA SER A 101 -8.52 -7.52 -19.46
C SER A 101 -7.04 -7.92 -19.50
N VAL A 102 -6.50 -8.40 -18.38
CA VAL A 102 -5.17 -9.01 -18.30
C VAL A 102 -5.05 -9.98 -17.13
N ILE A 103 -4.20 -10.99 -17.27
CA ILE A 103 -3.73 -11.83 -16.16
C ILE A 103 -2.26 -11.47 -15.91
N PRO A 104 -1.91 -10.85 -14.77
CA PRO A 104 -0.54 -10.50 -14.48
C PRO A 104 0.31 -11.75 -14.27
N VAL A 105 1.50 -11.75 -14.83
CA VAL A 105 2.49 -12.80 -14.63
C VAL A 105 3.78 -12.19 -14.11
N ARG A 106 4.65 -12.99 -13.49
CA ARG A 106 5.91 -12.49 -12.92
C ARG A 106 6.74 -11.65 -13.91
N LYS A 107 6.74 -12.01 -15.20
CA LYS A 107 7.48 -11.32 -16.27
C LYS A 107 6.78 -10.06 -16.80
N ALA A 108 5.48 -9.91 -16.59
CA ALA A 108 4.66 -8.80 -17.05
C ALA A 108 3.54 -8.54 -16.02
N GLY A 109 3.79 -7.58 -15.13
CA GLY A 109 2.96 -7.32 -13.94
C GLY A 109 3.76 -7.37 -12.64
N GLY A 110 4.79 -8.21 -12.58
CA GLY A 110 5.67 -8.36 -11.41
C GLY A 110 5.21 -9.45 -10.45
N ALA A 111 6.12 -9.92 -9.58
CA ALA A 111 5.86 -11.08 -8.71
C ALA A 111 4.74 -10.81 -7.69
N MET A 112 4.69 -9.59 -7.12
CA MET A 112 3.70 -9.23 -6.12
C MET A 112 2.28 -9.23 -6.70
N ALA A 113 2.04 -8.54 -7.82
CA ALA A 113 0.71 -8.48 -8.44
C ALA A 113 0.26 -9.85 -8.98
N ALA A 114 1.17 -10.61 -9.59
CA ALA A 114 0.87 -11.97 -10.05
C ALA A 114 0.50 -12.89 -8.87
N TYR A 115 1.28 -12.85 -7.78
CA TYR A 115 0.96 -13.63 -6.58
C TYR A 115 -0.38 -13.21 -5.98
N ALA A 116 -0.66 -11.91 -5.86
CA ALA A 116 -1.94 -11.43 -5.37
C ALA A 116 -3.11 -11.95 -6.24
N PHE A 117 -2.99 -11.89 -7.56
CA PHE A 117 -4.02 -12.38 -8.48
C PHE A 117 -4.32 -13.87 -8.26
N GLU A 118 -3.31 -14.69 -7.98
CA GLU A 118 -3.47 -16.12 -7.68
C GLU A 118 -4.13 -16.40 -6.31
N GLN A 119 -4.04 -15.47 -5.35
CA GLN A 119 -4.51 -15.69 -3.97
C GLN A 119 -5.91 -15.12 -3.66
N LEU A 120 -6.36 -14.12 -4.43
CA LEU A 120 -7.68 -13.51 -4.24
C LEU A 120 -8.81 -14.46 -4.65
N GLU A 121 -10.01 -14.25 -4.10
CA GLU A 121 -11.15 -15.14 -4.33
C GLU A 121 -11.77 -14.95 -5.72
N ASP A 122 -12.04 -13.69 -6.10
CA ASP A 122 -12.52 -13.31 -7.43
C ASP A 122 -11.67 -12.15 -7.97
N PRO A 123 -10.44 -12.44 -8.44
CA PRO A 123 -9.49 -11.41 -8.83
C PRO A 123 -9.93 -10.66 -10.09
N VAL A 124 -9.72 -9.34 -10.08
CA VAL A 124 -9.86 -8.47 -11.24
C VAL A 124 -8.66 -7.54 -11.36
N VAL A 125 -8.46 -7.01 -12.57
CA VAL A 125 -7.50 -5.94 -12.82
C VAL A 125 -8.25 -4.69 -13.24
N VAL A 126 -7.91 -3.55 -12.66
CA VAL A 126 -8.52 -2.24 -12.98
C VAL A 126 -7.49 -1.26 -13.51
N GLU A 127 -7.94 -0.30 -14.30
CA GLU A 127 -7.08 0.71 -14.93
C GLU A 127 -6.38 1.60 -13.88
N ASN A 128 -7.13 2.16 -12.94
CA ASN A 128 -6.63 3.08 -11.93
C ASN A 128 -7.53 3.09 -10.68
N VAL A 129 -7.06 3.74 -9.60
CA VAL A 129 -7.80 3.88 -8.34
C VAL A 129 -7.54 5.24 -7.69
N ALA A 130 -8.41 5.61 -6.74
CA ALA A 130 -8.16 6.67 -5.77
C ALA A 130 -8.21 6.09 -4.34
N ALA A 131 -7.06 5.63 -3.85
CA ALA A 131 -6.87 4.98 -2.55
C ALA A 131 -6.72 5.97 -1.40
N HIS A 132 -7.04 5.51 -0.19
CA HIS A 132 -7.01 6.32 1.03
C HIS A 132 -5.66 6.28 1.75
N ALA A 133 -4.89 5.22 1.51
CA ALA A 133 -3.55 5.04 2.00
C ALA A 133 -2.81 4.07 1.08
N GLY A 134 -1.50 3.96 1.25
CA GLY A 134 -0.73 2.96 0.57
C GLY A 134 0.70 2.86 1.08
N ILE A 135 1.35 1.80 0.65
CA ILE A 135 2.74 1.48 0.93
C ILE A 135 3.45 1.08 -0.36
N ASP A 136 4.71 1.48 -0.47
CA ASP A 136 5.58 1.25 -1.62
C ASP A 136 6.91 0.67 -1.14
N PHE A 137 7.17 -0.57 -1.52
CA PHE A 137 8.41 -1.28 -1.28
C PHE A 137 9.29 -1.20 -2.52
N GLY A 138 10.36 -0.41 -2.46
CA GLY A 138 11.32 -0.28 -3.57
C GLY A 138 10.96 0.79 -4.59
N GLU A 139 10.30 1.86 -4.14
CA GLU A 139 10.14 3.12 -4.88
C GLU A 139 9.45 2.95 -6.25
N THR A 140 8.45 2.06 -6.30
CA THR A 140 7.65 1.80 -7.49
C THR A 140 6.70 2.94 -7.84
N MET A 141 6.56 3.96 -6.99
CA MET A 141 5.72 5.14 -7.14
C MET A 141 4.22 4.81 -7.16
N ILE A 142 3.56 4.97 -6.00
CA ILE A 142 2.11 4.78 -5.84
C ILE A 142 1.30 6.10 -5.82
N GLY A 143 1.96 7.25 -5.99
CA GLY A 143 1.35 8.56 -5.76
C GLY A 143 0.18 8.89 -6.68
N MET A 144 0.18 8.36 -7.91
CA MET A 144 -0.93 8.50 -8.87
C MET A 144 -2.20 7.80 -8.41
N HIS A 145 -2.09 6.86 -7.47
CA HIS A 145 -3.21 6.07 -6.95
C HIS A 145 -3.79 6.64 -5.66
N LEU A 146 -3.25 7.73 -5.10
CA LEU A 146 -3.70 8.27 -3.81
C LEU A 146 -4.69 9.43 -4.01
N LYS A 147 -5.75 9.46 -3.18
CA LYS A 147 -6.63 10.62 -3.09
C LYS A 147 -5.85 11.88 -2.67
N PRO A 148 -6.19 13.06 -3.22
CA PRO A 148 -5.71 14.31 -2.66
C PRO A 148 -6.41 14.58 -1.31
N VAL A 149 -5.71 14.92 -0.22
CA VAL A 149 -4.28 15.26 -0.13
C VAL A 149 -3.49 14.10 0.46
N ALA A 150 -2.51 13.59 -0.29
CA ALA A 150 -1.57 12.59 0.22
C ALA A 150 -0.63 13.21 1.26
N VAL A 151 -0.45 12.51 2.38
CA VAL A 151 0.41 12.89 3.50
C VAL A 151 1.39 11.73 3.76
N PRO A 152 2.71 11.97 3.70
CA PRO A 152 3.69 10.93 3.94
C PRO A 152 3.54 10.31 5.34
N PHE A 153 3.48 8.98 5.40
CA PHE A 153 3.54 8.22 6.64
C PHE A 153 4.97 7.73 6.87
N ARG A 154 5.53 8.08 8.03
CA ARG A 154 6.95 7.90 8.32
C ARG A 154 7.19 6.83 9.40
N PHE A 155 7.27 5.56 9.00
CA PHE A 155 7.67 4.43 9.86
C PHE A 155 8.98 4.61 10.63
N GLN A 156 9.19 3.95 11.75
CA GLN A 156 10.52 3.87 12.36
C GLN A 156 11.49 3.09 11.45
N GLN A 157 11.01 1.99 10.88
CA GLN A 157 11.76 1.19 9.92
C GLN A 157 11.63 1.75 8.49
N ARG A 158 12.76 2.13 7.88
CA ARG A 158 12.79 2.76 6.54
C ARG A 158 13.04 1.79 5.38
N PHE A 159 13.29 0.53 5.68
CA PHE A 159 13.66 -0.50 4.71
C PHE A 159 12.90 -1.79 4.96
N LEU A 160 12.75 -2.58 3.91
CA LEU A 160 12.31 -3.97 3.95
C LEU A 160 13.26 -4.77 3.07
N GLY A 161 14.05 -5.66 3.67
CA GLY A 161 15.24 -6.20 3.01
C GLY A 161 16.13 -5.06 2.54
N GLU A 162 16.47 -5.04 1.25
CA GLU A 162 17.25 -3.95 0.64
C GLU A 162 16.40 -2.79 0.10
N ALA A 163 15.07 -2.95 0.03
CA ALA A 163 14.18 -1.95 -0.53
C ALA A 163 13.83 -0.84 0.47
N ARG A 164 13.82 0.41 0.00
CA ARG A 164 13.26 1.54 0.76
C ARG A 164 11.74 1.40 0.88
N VAL A 165 11.22 1.77 2.05
CA VAL A 165 9.79 1.77 2.35
C VAL A 165 9.28 3.20 2.36
N ASN A 166 8.34 3.49 1.47
CA ASN A 166 7.58 4.74 1.46
C ASN A 166 6.12 4.42 1.73
N ALA A 167 5.44 5.32 2.44
CA ALA A 167 4.00 5.20 2.65
C ALA A 167 3.35 6.56 2.72
N ALA A 168 2.05 6.57 2.49
CA ALA A 168 1.22 7.74 2.68
C ALA A 168 -0.19 7.32 3.10
N TYR A 169 -0.85 8.21 3.83
CA TYR A 169 -2.30 8.20 3.98
C TYR A 169 -2.85 9.48 3.37
N THR A 170 -4.16 9.59 3.23
CA THR A 170 -4.80 10.75 2.65
C THR A 170 -5.67 11.45 3.68
N ARG A 171 -5.84 12.76 3.50
CA ARG A 171 -6.75 13.56 4.32
C ARG A 171 -7.61 14.46 3.45
N ALA A 172 -8.72 14.92 4.02
CA ALA A 172 -9.56 15.93 3.38
C ALA A 172 -8.75 17.20 3.09
N LYS A 173 -9.08 17.84 1.97
CA LYS A 173 -8.58 19.17 1.63
C LYS A 173 -9.06 20.15 2.70
N ARG A 174 -8.13 20.95 3.23
CA ARG A 174 -8.48 22.12 4.03
C ARG A 174 -8.90 23.21 3.06
N ILE A 175 -10.13 23.69 3.19
CA ILE A 175 -10.72 24.72 2.33
C ILE A 175 -11.27 25.85 3.20
N GLY A 176 -11.42 27.04 2.63
CA GLY A 176 -11.97 28.21 3.32
C GLY A 176 -11.01 29.40 3.29
N GLY A 177 -11.57 30.60 3.51
CA GLY A 177 -10.80 31.85 3.57
C GLY A 177 -10.16 32.10 4.94
N ALA A 178 -9.65 33.31 5.17
CA ALA A 178 -8.87 33.69 6.36
C ALA A 178 -9.56 33.51 7.73
N ARG A 179 -10.87 33.22 7.77
CA ARG A 179 -11.67 33.01 8.99
C ARG A 179 -12.03 31.54 9.22
N ALA A 180 -11.55 30.62 8.38
CA ALA A 180 -11.82 29.20 8.53
C ALA A 180 -11.07 28.64 9.76
N VAL A 181 -11.74 27.74 10.47
CA VAL A 181 -11.23 27.00 11.62
C VAL A 181 -11.22 25.52 11.25
N TYR A 182 -10.17 24.80 11.59
CA TYR A 182 -10.07 23.37 11.32
C TYR A 182 -10.13 22.55 12.62
N PRO A 183 -10.66 21.31 12.58
CA PRO A 183 -10.83 20.48 13.78
C PRO A 183 -9.55 20.19 14.58
N ASP A 184 -8.38 20.23 13.93
CA ASP A 184 -7.08 20.00 14.58
C ASP A 184 -6.44 21.28 15.13
N ASP A 185 -7.04 22.44 14.90
CA ASP A 185 -6.55 23.69 15.46
C ASP A 185 -6.96 23.71 16.94
N ASN A 186 -6.01 23.41 17.83
CA ASN A 186 -6.19 23.57 19.27
C ASN A 186 -6.63 25.02 19.55
N HIS A 187 -7.90 25.20 19.86
CA HIS A 187 -8.53 26.51 20.00
C HIS A 187 -8.25 27.15 21.38
N ASP A 188 -6.99 27.17 21.82
CA ASP A 188 -6.59 27.73 23.13
C ASP A 188 -6.01 29.15 23.04
N SER A 189 -6.17 29.84 21.91
CA SER A 189 -5.65 31.21 21.75
C SER A 189 -6.58 32.17 21.01
N MET A 190 -7.89 32.12 21.26
CA MET A 190 -8.82 33.19 20.89
C MET A 190 -9.56 33.71 22.12
N ASN A 191 -8.80 34.31 23.03
CA ASN A 191 -9.35 35.27 23.99
C ASN A 191 -8.33 36.38 24.23
N ARG A 192 -7.99 37.12 23.17
CA ARG A 192 -7.44 38.47 23.27
C ARG A 192 -8.02 39.32 22.15
N ASP A 193 -8.66 40.39 22.58
CA ASP A 193 -8.97 41.62 21.84
C ASP A 193 -10.27 41.60 21.02
N CYS A 194 -11.38 41.70 21.77
CA CYS A 194 -12.43 42.66 21.44
C CYS A 194 -12.05 44.02 22.01
#